data_AF-A0AAV0RXT9-F1
#
_entry.id   AF-A0AAV0RXT9-F1
#
_cell.length_a   1.000
_cell.length_b   1.000
_cell.length_c   1.000
_cell.angle_alpha   90.00
_cell.angle_beta   90.00
_cell.angle_gamma   90.00
#
_symmetry.space_group_name_H-M   'P 1'
#
loop_
_entity.id
_entity.type
_entity.pdbx_description
1 polymer ?
#
loop_
_entity_poly.entity_id
_entity_poly.type
_entity_poly.pdbx_seq_one_letter_code
_entity_poly.pdbx_strand_id
1 'polypeptide(L)'
;VFVFVLYVFIFSLCTGLSLRSQGLTALFLAVRLFCSVFMEADIHTMLDFASLVSTLWVIYMMWFKLKATYVKELDNMPLYYLLIPSVVLALIVKPYTHYGFMSEFLWAFCSYLEAVSVLPQLRLMQNAKMIEPFTSHYVFALGIARFLACAHWIIRVIETRGAYLYIAGSGYFWFPVAFLAEMVQTFILADFCYYYVKSFMAGQLVMRMPV
;
A
#
# COMPACT_ATOMS: atom_id res chain seq x y z
N VAL A 1 7.06 -2.59 5.00
CA VAL A 1 7.54 -3.98 4.84
C VAL A 1 8.54 -4.37 5.93
N PHE A 2 9.72 -3.73 6.03
CA PHE A 2 10.75 -4.12 7.01
C PHE A 2 10.28 -4.12 8.48
N VAL A 3 9.38 -3.21 8.85
CA VAL A 3 8.77 -3.17 10.19
C VAL A 3 7.97 -4.45 10.51
N PHE A 4 7.29 -5.05 9.52
CA PHE A 4 6.57 -6.31 9.71
C PHE A 4 7.51 -7.50 9.88
N VAL A 5 8.65 -7.50 9.17
CA VAL A 5 9.69 -8.51 9.38
C VAL A 5 10.21 -8.45 10.81
N LEU A 6 10.52 -7.25 11.30
CA LEU A 6 10.96 -7.05 12.69
C LEU A 6 9.89 -7.50 13.68
N TYR A 7 8.62 -7.19 13.43
CA TYR A 7 7.52 -7.65 14.29
C TYR A 7 7.43 -9.17 14.38
N VAL A 8 7.37 -9.84 13.23
CA VAL A 8 7.24 -11.30 13.17
C VAL A 8 8.47 -11.98 13.78
N PHE A 9 9.65 -11.40 13.57
CA PHE A 9 10.90 -11.90 14.13
C PHE A 9 10.98 -11.73 15.65
N ILE A 10 10.61 -10.55 16.17
CA ILE A 10 10.72 -10.23 17.60
C ILE A 10 9.60 -10.88 18.41
N PHE A 11 8.36 -10.79 17.95
CA PHE A 11 7.19 -11.18 18.74
C PHE A 11 6.71 -12.60 18.44
N SER A 12 7.13 -13.20 17.33
CA SER A 12 6.61 -14.52 16.87
C SER A 12 5.08 -14.58 16.93
N LEU A 13 4.41 -13.48 16.59
CA LEU A 13 2.97 -13.33 16.63
C LEU A 13 2.47 -12.80 15.28
N CYS A 14 1.27 -13.21 14.89
CA CYS A 14 0.59 -12.71 13.69
C CYS A 14 -0.80 -12.13 13.98
N THR A 15 -1.09 -11.90 15.26
CA THR A 15 -2.31 -11.19 15.66
C THR A 15 -2.28 -9.78 15.05
N GLY A 16 -3.42 -9.30 14.54
CA GLY A 16 -3.49 -7.98 13.92
C GLY A 16 -2.86 -7.82 12.52
N LEU A 17 -2.30 -8.87 11.91
CA LEU A 17 -1.75 -8.84 10.54
C LEU A 17 -2.69 -9.49 9.52
N SER A 18 -2.97 -8.77 8.43
CA SER A 18 -3.77 -9.26 7.31
C SER A 18 -2.90 -10.00 6.32
N LEU A 19 -3.15 -11.30 6.18
CA LEU A 19 -2.52 -12.14 5.16
C LEU A 19 -2.92 -11.66 3.75
N ARG A 20 -4.16 -11.18 3.60
CA ARG A 20 -4.67 -10.63 2.34
C ARG A 20 -3.89 -9.39 1.90
N SER A 21 -3.61 -8.46 2.81
CA SER A 21 -2.79 -7.28 2.52
C SER A 21 -1.35 -7.64 2.16
N GLN A 22 -0.73 -8.59 2.87
CA GLN A 22 0.61 -9.08 2.53
C GLN A 22 0.65 -9.74 1.14
N GLY A 23 -0.37 -10.53 0.80
CA GLY A 23 -0.49 -11.14 -0.52
C GLY A 23 -0.63 -10.12 -1.66
N LEU A 24 -1.44 -9.07 -1.47
CA LEU A 24 -1.53 -7.97 -2.43
C LEU A 24 -0.20 -7.20 -2.53
N THR A 25 0.48 -7.04 -1.40
CA THR A 25 1.80 -6.38 -1.35
C THR A 25 2.84 -7.13 -2.15
N ALA A 26 2.91 -8.46 -1.96
CA ALA A 26 3.79 -9.32 -2.74
C ALA A 26 3.44 -9.27 -4.24
N LEU A 27 2.16 -9.25 -4.59
CA LEU A 27 1.71 -9.19 -5.98
C LEU A 27 2.16 -7.91 -6.68
N PHE A 28 1.88 -6.73 -6.10
CA PHE A 28 2.27 -5.48 -6.76
C PHE A 28 3.79 -5.31 -6.78
N LEU A 29 4.52 -5.75 -5.75
CA LEU A 29 5.99 -5.70 -5.72
C LEU A 29 6.60 -6.62 -6.77
N ALA A 30 6.03 -7.81 -7.00
CA ALA A 30 6.49 -8.72 -8.05
C ALA A 30 6.27 -8.11 -9.45
N VAL A 31 5.10 -7.51 -9.69
CA VAL A 31 4.81 -6.84 -10.97
C VAL A 31 5.73 -5.62 -11.16
N ARG A 32 5.94 -4.84 -10.10
CA ARG A 32 6.84 -3.68 -10.14
C ARG A 32 8.27 -4.08 -10.43
N LEU A 33 8.79 -5.09 -9.73
CA LEU A 33 10.14 -5.59 -9.94
C LEU A 33 10.31 -6.08 -11.37
N PHE A 34 9.33 -6.80 -11.92
CA PHE A 34 9.32 -7.20 -13.33
C PHE A 34 9.45 -5.96 -14.22
N CYS A 35 8.56 -4.97 -14.08
CA CYS A 35 8.61 -3.75 -14.88
C CYS A 35 9.95 -3.00 -14.73
N SER A 36 10.46 -2.86 -13.50
CA SER A 36 11.69 -2.15 -13.18
C SER A 36 12.91 -2.82 -13.81
N VAL A 37 13.02 -4.15 -13.78
CA VAL A 37 14.10 -4.87 -14.45
C VAL A 37 14.12 -4.62 -15.97
N PHE A 38 12.96 -4.47 -16.61
CA PHE A 38 12.85 -4.21 -18.04
C PHE A 38 13.00 -2.72 -18.40
N MET A 39 12.64 -1.80 -17.50
CA MET A 39 12.61 -0.36 -17.76
C MET A 39 13.87 0.36 -17.24
N GLU A 40 14.26 0.13 -15.97
CA GLU A 40 15.34 0.86 -15.28
C GLU A 40 16.01 -0.01 -14.18
N ALA A 41 17.28 -0.38 -14.37
CA ALA A 41 18.05 -1.15 -13.39
C ALA A 41 18.73 -0.23 -12.35
N ASP A 42 17.95 0.50 -11.54
CA ASP A 42 18.46 1.43 -10.53
C ASP A 42 18.30 0.88 -9.08
N ILE A 43 18.73 1.66 -8.09
CA ILE A 43 18.63 1.36 -6.65
C ILE A 43 17.20 1.06 -6.19
N HIS A 44 16.20 1.61 -6.88
CA HIS A 44 14.78 1.30 -6.67
C HIS A 44 14.46 -0.17 -6.90
N THR A 45 15.06 -0.78 -7.93
CA THR A 45 14.91 -2.21 -8.24
C THR A 45 15.47 -3.09 -7.11
N MET A 46 16.59 -2.68 -6.50
CA MET A 46 17.15 -3.40 -5.35
C MET A 46 16.26 -3.29 -4.12
N LEU A 47 15.69 -2.10 -3.87
CA LEU A 47 14.77 -1.87 -2.75
C LEU A 47 13.46 -2.67 -2.90
N ASP A 48 12.91 -2.71 -4.11
CA ASP A 48 11.71 -3.50 -4.43
C ASP A 48 11.98 -5.00 -4.28
N PHE A 49 13.15 -5.49 -4.73
CA PHE A 49 13.57 -6.86 -4.52
C PHE A 49 13.69 -7.22 -3.03
N ALA A 50 14.40 -6.39 -2.25
CA ALA A 50 14.55 -6.60 -0.81
C ALA A 50 13.19 -6.58 -0.08
N SER A 51 12.29 -5.71 -0.51
CA SER A 51 10.92 -5.63 0.00
C SER A 51 10.12 -6.89 -0.37
N LEU A 52 10.22 -7.38 -1.60
CA LEU A 52 9.53 -8.59 -2.05
C LEU A 52 9.98 -9.81 -1.23
N VAL A 53 11.28 -10.04 -1.10
CA VAL A 53 11.84 -11.14 -0.30
C VAL A 53 11.35 -11.07 1.14
N SER A 54 11.36 -9.87 1.72
CA SER A 54 10.86 -9.62 3.07
C SER A 54 9.37 -9.95 3.22
N THR A 55 8.53 -9.56 2.25
CA THR A 55 7.09 -9.90 2.28
C THR A 55 6.83 -11.39 2.10
N LEU A 56 7.55 -12.07 1.21
CA LEU A 56 7.43 -13.52 1.01
C LEU A 56 7.82 -14.28 2.28
N TRP A 57 8.86 -13.83 2.98
CA TRP A 57 9.24 -14.39 4.27
C TRP A 57 8.13 -14.25 5.32
N VAL A 58 7.50 -13.07 5.42
CA VAL A 58 6.37 -12.85 6.34
C VAL A 58 5.20 -13.76 5.99
N ILE A 59 4.84 -13.87 4.70
CA ILE A 59 3.78 -14.77 4.24
C ILE A 59 4.10 -16.22 4.61
N TYR A 60 5.33 -16.67 4.39
CA TYR A 60 5.79 -18.01 4.76
C TYR A 60 5.64 -18.26 6.27
N MET A 61 6.08 -17.32 7.11
CA MET A 61 5.94 -17.42 8.56
C MET A 61 4.47 -17.51 8.99
N MET A 62 3.58 -16.71 8.37
CA MET A 62 2.14 -16.74 8.64
C MET A 62 1.48 -18.07 8.23
N TRP A 63 1.89 -18.65 7.10
CA TRP A 63 1.31 -19.90 6.60
C TRP A 63 1.73 -21.14 7.38
N PHE A 64 3.01 -21.22 7.75
CA PHE A 64 3.57 -22.45 8.31
C PHE A 64 3.76 -22.38 9.82
N LYS A 65 4.42 -21.34 10.33
CA LYS A 65 4.83 -21.27 11.75
C LYS A 65 3.77 -20.63 12.65
N LEU A 66 3.04 -19.64 12.14
CA LEU A 66 2.16 -18.78 12.93
C LEU A 66 0.69 -18.88 12.51
N LYS A 67 0.32 -20.00 11.86
CA LYS A 67 -1.05 -20.27 11.43
C LYS A 67 -2.05 -20.29 12.58
N ALA A 68 -1.62 -20.74 13.76
CA ALA A 68 -2.47 -20.85 14.94
C ALA A 68 -2.88 -19.49 15.53
N THR A 69 -2.06 -18.45 15.36
CA THR A 69 -2.31 -17.07 15.83
C THR A 69 -3.03 -16.21 14.78
N TYR A 70 -3.19 -16.70 13.55
CA TYR A 70 -3.90 -16.01 12.49
C TYR A 70 -5.42 -16.19 12.62
N VAL A 71 -6.14 -15.09 12.85
CA VAL A 71 -7.59 -15.12 13.02
C VAL A 71 -8.31 -14.76 11.72
N LYS A 72 -8.61 -15.80 10.93
CA LYS A 72 -9.22 -15.68 9.59
C LYS A 72 -10.56 -14.95 9.58
N GLU A 73 -11.31 -15.00 10.67
CA GLU A 73 -12.64 -14.37 10.79
C GLU A 73 -12.58 -12.83 10.66
N LEU A 74 -11.46 -12.23 11.09
CA LEU A 74 -11.27 -10.78 11.01
C LEU A 74 -10.79 -10.32 9.63
N ASP A 75 -10.10 -11.19 8.87
CA ASP A 75 -9.61 -10.92 7.52
C ASP A 75 -10.64 -11.36 6.47
N ASN A 76 -11.82 -10.73 6.49
CA ASN A 76 -12.97 -11.11 5.68
C ASN A 76 -13.11 -10.35 4.35
N MET A 77 -12.33 -9.28 4.12
CA MET A 77 -12.46 -8.41 2.95
C MET A 77 -12.00 -9.09 1.65
N PRO A 78 -12.88 -9.39 0.68
CA PRO A 78 -12.48 -10.21 -0.45
C PRO A 78 -11.64 -9.43 -1.46
N LEU A 79 -10.59 -10.07 -1.96
CA LEU A 79 -9.53 -9.45 -2.76
C LEU A 79 -10.01 -8.94 -4.12
N TYR A 80 -11.09 -9.50 -4.67
CA TYR A 80 -11.62 -9.10 -5.98
C TYR A 80 -12.15 -7.67 -5.99
N TYR A 81 -12.62 -7.12 -4.86
CA TYR A 81 -13.03 -5.72 -4.76
C TYR A 81 -11.86 -4.75 -4.95
N LEU A 82 -10.63 -5.22 -4.77
CA LEU A 82 -9.43 -4.41 -5.00
C LEU A 82 -8.83 -4.70 -6.37
N LEU A 83 -8.68 -5.99 -6.71
CA LEU A 83 -8.05 -6.39 -7.97
C LEU A 83 -8.83 -5.94 -9.20
N ILE A 84 -10.16 -6.09 -9.20
CA ILE A 84 -10.97 -5.76 -10.38
C ILE A 84 -10.91 -4.26 -10.70
N PRO A 85 -11.16 -3.33 -9.74
CA PRO A 85 -11.02 -1.91 -10.01
C PRO A 85 -9.59 -1.51 -10.43
N SER A 86 -8.55 -2.08 -9.83
CA SER A 86 -7.17 -1.80 -10.23
C SER A 86 -6.87 -2.22 -11.66
N VAL A 87 -7.37 -3.38 -12.10
CA VAL A 87 -7.24 -3.85 -13.50
C VAL A 87 -8.02 -2.95 -14.46
N VAL A 88 -9.27 -2.64 -14.14
CA VAL A 88 -10.12 -1.79 -14.98
C VAL A 88 -9.51 -0.40 -15.14
N LEU A 89 -9.06 0.21 -14.05
CA LEU A 89 -8.37 1.51 -14.09
C LEU A 89 -7.08 1.44 -14.89
N ALA A 90 -6.28 0.38 -14.76
CA ALA A 90 -5.05 0.20 -15.53
C ALA A 90 -5.29 0.01 -17.04
N LEU A 91 -6.43 -0.54 -17.45
CA LEU A 91 -6.80 -0.64 -18.87
C LEU A 91 -7.20 0.71 -19.46
N ILE A 92 -7.96 1.51 -18.70
CA ILE A 92 -8.48 2.82 -19.14
C ILE A 92 -7.38 3.87 -19.09
N VAL A 93 -6.62 3.89 -18.00
CA VAL A 93 -5.61 4.92 -17.71
C VAL A 93 -4.26 4.25 -17.48
N LYS A 94 -3.42 4.32 -18.51
CA LYS A 94 -2.04 3.81 -18.50
C LYS A 94 -1.09 4.90 -18.98
N PRO A 95 0.18 4.86 -18.55
CA PRO A 95 1.20 5.74 -19.12
C PRO A 95 1.42 5.33 -20.58
N TYR A 96 1.55 6.29 -21.49
CA TYR A 96 1.94 6.02 -22.87
C TYR A 96 3.46 6.21 -22.97
N THR A 97 4.19 5.10 -22.98
CA THR A 97 5.66 5.06 -22.97
C THR A 97 6.17 4.15 -24.09
N HIS A 98 7.43 4.24 -24.47
CA HIS A 98 8.00 3.44 -25.57
C HIS A 98 8.10 1.92 -25.30
N TYR A 99 7.85 1.45 -24.07
CA TYR A 99 8.08 0.05 -23.65
C TYR A 99 6.95 -0.94 -24.01
N GLY A 100 5.95 -0.49 -24.77
CA GLY A 100 4.86 -1.33 -25.28
C GLY A 100 3.73 -1.55 -24.28
N PHE A 101 2.56 -1.93 -24.81
CA PHE A 101 1.28 -2.00 -24.07
C PHE A 101 1.34 -2.82 -22.76
N MET A 102 2.05 -3.96 -22.76
CA MET A 102 2.10 -4.84 -21.59
C MET A 102 2.79 -4.18 -20.40
N SER A 103 3.94 -3.53 -20.64
CA SER A 103 4.72 -2.86 -19.60
C SER A 103 3.97 -1.65 -19.04
N GLU A 104 3.32 -0.88 -19.91
CA GLU A 104 2.48 0.26 -19.53
C GLU A 104 1.31 -0.17 -18.62
N PHE A 105 0.61 -1.23 -19.02
CA PHE A 105 -0.50 -1.79 -18.27
C PHE A 105 -0.04 -2.32 -16.90
N LEU A 106 1.04 -3.12 -16.87
CA LEU A 106 1.57 -3.69 -15.62
C LEU A 106 2.05 -2.61 -14.65
N TRP A 107 2.67 -1.54 -15.15
CA TRP A 107 3.07 -0.40 -14.35
C TRP A 107 1.87 0.33 -13.74
N ALA A 108 0.86 0.65 -14.56
CA ALA A 108 -0.37 1.28 -14.06
C ALA A 108 -1.08 0.39 -13.03
N PHE A 109 -1.19 -0.91 -13.32
CA PHE A 109 -1.79 -1.90 -12.43
C PHE A 109 -1.09 -1.96 -11.08
N CYS A 110 0.25 -2.03 -11.04
CA CYS A 110 0.98 -2.12 -9.78
C CYS A 110 0.86 -0.85 -8.94
N SER A 111 0.85 0.34 -9.57
CA SER A 111 0.62 1.62 -8.89
C SER A 111 -0.79 1.70 -8.27
N TYR A 112 -1.83 1.35 -9.02
CA TYR A 112 -3.20 1.37 -8.49
C TYR A 112 -3.42 0.31 -7.42
N LEU A 113 -2.83 -0.88 -7.57
CA LEU A 113 -2.93 -1.93 -6.59
C LEU A 113 -2.19 -1.55 -5.29
N GLU A 114 -1.04 -0.90 -5.38
CA GLU A 114 -0.32 -0.38 -4.21
C GLU A 114 -1.19 0.57 -3.39
N ALA A 115 -1.85 1.53 -4.04
CA ALA A 115 -2.69 2.52 -3.38
C ALA A 115 -3.79 1.90 -2.50
N VAL A 116 -4.36 0.78 -2.93
CA VAL A 116 -5.49 0.12 -2.27
C VAL A 116 -5.10 -1.10 -1.43
N SER A 117 -3.87 -1.60 -1.56
CA SER A 117 -3.36 -2.83 -0.90
C SER A 117 -3.38 -2.78 0.64
N VAL A 118 -3.44 -1.58 1.22
CA VAL A 118 -3.51 -1.33 2.67
C VAL A 118 -4.91 -1.53 3.25
N LEU A 119 -5.95 -1.51 2.41
CA LEU A 119 -7.35 -1.59 2.86
C LEU A 119 -7.69 -2.87 3.66
N PRO A 120 -7.27 -4.09 3.27
CA PRO A 120 -7.56 -5.29 4.04
C PRO A 120 -6.96 -5.22 5.45
N GLN A 121 -5.78 -4.61 5.59
CA GLN A 121 -5.12 -4.40 6.87
C GLN A 121 -5.92 -3.45 7.77
N LEU A 122 -6.39 -2.32 7.22
CA LEU A 122 -7.24 -1.38 7.97
C LEU A 122 -8.56 -2.02 8.38
N ARG A 123 -9.19 -2.78 7.49
CA ARG A 123 -10.45 -3.48 7.78
C ARG A 123 -10.31 -4.53 8.87
N LEU A 124 -9.20 -5.28 8.86
CA LEU A 124 -8.88 -6.22 9.94
C LEU A 124 -8.75 -5.49 11.28
N MET A 125 -8.06 -4.36 11.30
CA MET A 125 -7.88 -3.58 12.54
C MET A 125 -9.20 -2.98 13.06
N GLN A 126 -10.10 -2.56 12.15
CA GLN A 126 -11.47 -2.16 12.50
C GLN A 126 -12.26 -3.32 13.14
N ASN A 127 -12.21 -4.51 12.50
CA ASN A 127 -12.89 -5.70 13.00
C ASN A 127 -12.33 -6.17 14.35
N ALA A 128 -11.02 -5.99 14.58
CA ALA A 128 -10.35 -6.46 15.79
C ALA A 128 -10.77 -5.72 17.05
N LYS A 129 -11.23 -4.47 16.93
CA LYS A 129 -11.62 -3.54 18.01
C LYS A 129 -10.52 -3.23 19.04
N MET A 130 -9.51 -4.08 19.17
CA MET A 130 -8.34 -3.97 20.02
C MET A 130 -7.11 -4.18 19.13
N ILE A 131 -6.37 -3.11 18.91
CA ILE A 131 -5.23 -3.10 18.00
C ILE A 131 -3.95 -3.09 18.83
N GLU A 132 -3.01 -3.98 18.49
CA GLU A 132 -1.70 -3.98 19.12
C GLU A 132 -0.94 -2.66 18.86
N PRO A 133 -0.30 -2.08 19.90
CA PRO A 133 0.41 -0.81 19.76
C PRO A 133 1.40 -0.82 18.60
N PHE A 134 2.16 -1.90 18.43
CA PHE A 134 3.15 -2.01 17.37
C PHE A 134 2.55 -1.84 15.97
N THR A 135 1.46 -2.56 15.67
CA THR A 135 0.75 -2.47 14.39
C THR A 135 0.21 -1.06 14.17
N SER A 136 -0.26 -0.40 15.23
CA SER A 136 -0.77 0.97 15.14
C SER A 136 0.33 1.99 14.82
N HIS A 137 1.51 1.90 15.46
CA HIS A 137 2.68 2.72 15.14
C HIS A 137 3.14 2.54 13.69
N TYR A 138 3.14 1.29 13.21
CA TYR A 138 3.49 0.99 11.83
C TYR A 138 2.53 1.66 10.84
N VAL A 139 1.21 1.48 11.01
CA VAL A 139 0.22 2.06 10.08
C VAL A 139 0.24 3.58 10.14
N PHE A 140 0.51 4.17 11.32
CA PHE A 140 0.70 5.60 11.46
C PHE A 140 1.95 6.11 10.70
N ALA A 141 3.09 5.44 10.84
CA ALA A 141 4.31 5.77 10.09
C ALA A 141 4.11 5.61 8.57
N LEU A 142 3.36 4.59 8.14
CA LEU A 142 2.96 4.42 6.74
C LEU A 142 2.09 5.60 6.28
N GLY A 143 1.16 6.08 7.11
CA GLY A 143 0.34 7.26 6.85
C GLY A 143 1.18 8.52 6.64
N ILE A 144 2.15 8.77 7.50
CA ILE A 144 3.09 9.91 7.35
C ILE A 144 3.88 9.78 6.04
N ALA A 145 4.41 8.60 5.73
CA ALA A 145 5.18 8.39 4.50
C ALA A 145 4.34 8.68 3.24
N ARG A 146 3.05 8.28 3.22
CA ARG A 146 2.13 8.57 2.11
C ARG A 146 1.78 10.04 2.01
N PHE A 147 1.57 10.72 3.15
CA PHE A 147 1.35 12.15 3.17
C PHE A 147 2.54 12.94 2.58
N LEU A 148 3.77 12.55 2.93
CA LEU A 148 4.99 13.15 2.36
C LEU A 148 5.12 12.87 0.86
N ALA A 149 4.76 11.67 0.39
CA ALA A 149 4.74 11.35 -1.03
C ALA A 149 3.73 12.22 -1.79
N CYS A 150 2.51 12.37 -1.26
CA CYS A 150 1.50 13.27 -1.81
C CYS A 150 2.00 14.73 -1.86
N ALA A 151 2.62 15.21 -0.78
CA ALA A 151 3.21 16.56 -0.72
C ALA A 151 4.33 16.74 -1.77
N HIS A 152 5.18 15.74 -1.97
CA HIS A 152 6.22 15.78 -3.00
C HIS A 152 5.63 15.94 -4.40
N TRP A 153 4.54 15.23 -4.72
CA TRP A 153 3.84 15.40 -6.00
C TRP A 153 3.22 16.78 -6.16
N ILE A 154 2.63 17.34 -5.10
CA ILE A 154 2.09 18.72 -5.12
C ILE A 154 3.21 19.72 -5.42
N ILE A 155 4.35 19.59 -4.76
CA ILE A 155 5.51 20.46 -4.99
C ILE A 155 5.96 20.38 -6.45
N ARG A 156 6.08 19.16 -7.01
CA ARG A 156 6.43 18.98 -8.43
C ARG A 156 5.45 19.64 -9.38
N VAL A 157 4.14 19.58 -9.09
CA VAL A 157 3.12 20.25 -9.90
C VAL A 157 3.31 21.77 -9.89
N ILE A 158 3.59 22.35 -8.72
CA ILE A 158 3.83 23.79 -8.54
C ILE A 158 5.12 24.22 -9.26
N GLU A 159 6.22 23.51 -9.06
CA GLU A 159 7.52 23.81 -9.68
C GLU A 159 7.45 23.76 -11.21
N THR A 160 6.68 22.81 -11.75
CA THR A 160 6.49 22.67 -13.20
C THR A 160 5.41 23.61 -13.75
N ARG A 161 4.94 24.59 -12.96
CA ARG A 161 3.87 25.56 -13.31
C ARG A 161 2.59 24.90 -13.83
N GLY A 162 2.28 23.70 -13.35
CA GLY A 162 1.13 22.92 -13.81
C GLY A 162 1.29 22.29 -15.19
N ALA A 163 2.48 22.24 -15.79
CA ALA A 163 2.68 21.59 -17.10
C ALA A 163 2.21 20.12 -17.09
N TYR A 164 2.44 19.38 -16.00
CA TYR A 164 1.94 18.02 -15.83
C TYR A 164 0.41 17.91 -15.75
N LEU A 165 -0.28 18.96 -15.28
CA LEU A 165 -1.75 19.05 -15.32
C LEU A 165 -2.25 19.49 -16.70
N TYR A 166 -1.51 20.35 -17.40
CA TYR A 166 -1.83 20.78 -18.77
C TYR A 166 -1.69 19.65 -19.80
N ILE A 167 -0.76 18.71 -19.57
CA ILE A 167 -0.62 17.48 -20.37
C ILE A 167 -1.89 16.59 -20.27
N ALA A 168 -2.71 16.74 -19.22
CA ALA A 168 -4.03 16.10 -19.18
C ALA A 168 -4.96 16.60 -20.31
N GLY A 169 -4.80 17.86 -20.74
CA GLY A 169 -5.51 18.44 -21.88
C GLY A 169 -5.06 17.91 -23.25
N SER A 170 -3.89 17.25 -23.34
CA SER A 170 -3.40 16.63 -24.58
C SER A 170 -3.73 15.13 -24.70
N GLY A 171 -4.57 14.60 -23.81
CA GLY A 171 -4.97 13.18 -23.78
C GLY A 171 -4.13 12.28 -22.87
N TYR A 172 -3.12 12.82 -22.19
CA TYR A 172 -2.27 12.08 -21.24
C TYR A 172 -2.84 12.18 -19.81
N PHE A 173 -3.80 11.30 -19.49
CA PHE A 173 -4.49 11.28 -18.19
C PHE A 173 -3.76 10.55 -17.06
N TRP A 174 -2.62 9.91 -17.35
CA TRP A 174 -1.95 9.06 -16.37
C TRP A 174 -1.50 9.82 -15.11
N PHE A 175 -0.86 10.98 -15.27
CA PHE A 175 -0.32 11.74 -14.15
C PHE A 175 -1.42 12.23 -13.18
N PRO A 176 -2.52 12.87 -13.64
CA PRO A 176 -3.63 13.24 -12.76
C PRO A 176 -4.24 12.06 -12.01
N VAL A 177 -4.37 10.90 -12.66
CA VAL A 177 -5.00 9.72 -12.04
C VAL A 177 -4.05 9.04 -11.05
N ALA A 178 -2.75 8.98 -11.34
CA ALA A 178 -1.73 8.54 -10.39
C ALA A 178 -1.70 9.45 -9.15
N PHE A 179 -1.74 10.76 -9.35
CA PHE A 179 -1.84 11.73 -8.25
C PHE A 179 -3.14 11.56 -7.44
N LEU A 180 -4.27 11.33 -8.11
CA LEU A 180 -5.55 11.07 -7.45
C LEU A 180 -5.51 9.76 -6.64
N ALA A 181 -4.84 8.72 -7.14
CA ALA A 181 -4.65 7.47 -6.38
C ALA A 181 -3.85 7.70 -5.08
N GLU A 182 -2.79 8.52 -5.12
CA GLU A 182 -2.02 8.92 -3.93
C GLU A 182 -2.87 9.72 -2.94
N MET A 183 -3.73 10.62 -3.43
CA MET A 183 -4.67 11.35 -2.59
C MET A 183 -5.66 10.40 -1.91
N VAL A 184 -6.27 9.49 -2.68
CA VAL A 184 -7.23 8.49 -2.15
C VAL A 184 -6.59 7.69 -1.03
N GLN A 185 -5.36 7.20 -1.23
CA GLN A 185 -4.64 6.47 -0.20
C GLN A 185 -4.37 7.34 1.03
N THR A 186 -3.93 8.59 0.83
CA THR A 186 -3.65 9.52 1.93
C THR A 186 -4.91 9.81 2.75
N PHE A 187 -6.06 10.02 2.11
CA PHE A 187 -7.34 10.23 2.80
C PHE A 187 -7.80 9.01 3.60
N ILE A 188 -7.66 7.81 3.03
CA ILE A 188 -7.97 6.55 3.72
C ILE A 188 -7.13 6.40 4.99
N LEU A 189 -5.82 6.71 4.91
CA LEU A 189 -4.94 6.63 6.09
C LEU A 189 -5.12 7.80 7.05
N ALA A 190 -5.57 8.98 6.59
CA ALA A 190 -5.76 10.15 7.43
C ALA A 190 -6.80 9.90 8.53
N ASP A 191 -7.90 9.21 8.22
CA ASP A 191 -8.91 8.83 9.20
C ASP A 191 -8.31 7.95 10.32
N PHE A 192 -7.54 6.94 9.92
CA PHE A 192 -6.79 6.09 10.86
C PHE A 192 -5.81 6.93 11.73
N CYS A 193 -5.02 7.80 11.10
CA CYS A 193 -4.04 8.64 11.80
C CYS A 193 -4.70 9.58 12.81
N TYR A 194 -5.88 10.12 12.48
CA TYR A 194 -6.66 10.96 13.40
C TYR A 194 -7.07 10.20 14.67
N TYR A 195 -7.66 9.01 14.51
CA TYR A 195 -8.04 8.18 15.67
C TYR A 195 -6.83 7.70 16.45
N TYR A 196 -5.73 7.41 15.78
CA TYR A 196 -4.47 7.03 16.42
C TYR A 196 -3.96 8.13 17.34
N VAL A 197 -3.85 9.37 16.86
CA VAL A 197 -3.42 10.53 17.66
C VAL A 197 -4.39 10.77 18.82
N LYS A 198 -5.69 10.66 18.58
CA LYS A 198 -6.71 10.80 19.64
C LYS A 198 -6.55 9.77 20.75
N SER A 199 -6.37 8.49 20.41
CA SER A 199 -6.14 7.42 21.40
C SER A 199 -4.81 7.60 22.15
N PHE A 200 -3.76 8.05 21.46
CA PHE A 200 -2.46 8.33 22.06
C PHE A 200 -2.54 9.48 23.07
N MET A 201 -3.20 10.59 22.72
CA MET A 201 -3.42 11.73 23.63
C MET A 201 -4.29 11.37 24.84
N ALA A 202 -5.22 10.43 24.67
CA ALA A 202 -6.05 9.92 25.76
C ALA A 202 -5.32 8.92 26.68
N GLY A 203 -4.05 8.57 26.41
CA GLY A 203 -3.27 7.60 27.18
C GLY A 203 -3.75 6.15 27.04
N GLN A 204 -4.57 5.84 26.03
CA GLN A 204 -5.06 4.48 25.79
C GLN A 204 -3.98 3.70 25.02
N LEU A 205 -3.36 2.72 25.68
CA LEU A 205 -2.36 1.85 25.05
C LEU A 205 -2.97 1.02 23.90
N VAL A 206 -4.27 0.76 23.95
CA VAL A 206 -4.99 0.00 22.93
C VAL A 206 -5.95 0.91 22.19
N MET A 207 -5.70 1.10 20.89
CA MET A 207 -6.56 1.88 20.01
C MET A 207 -7.87 1.12 19.78
N ARG A 208 -8.99 1.78 20.06
CA ARG A 208 -10.34 1.32 19.70
C ARG A 208 -10.83 2.13 18.52
N MET A 209 -11.00 1.48 17.36
CA MET A 209 -11.65 2.13 16.23
C MET A 209 -13.17 2.20 16.44
N PRO A 210 -13.83 3.31 16.07
CA PRO A 210 -15.28 3.33 15.99
C PRO A 210 -15.76 2.36 14.91
N VAL A 211 -16.96 1.82 15.14
CA VAL A 211 -17.67 0.87 14.26
C VAL A 211 -18.06 1.46 12.92
#